data_AF-A0A7G1I1L1-F1
#
_entry.id   AF-A0A7G1I1L1-F1
#
_cell.length_a   1.000
_cell.length_b   1.000
_cell.length_c   1.000
_cell.angle_alpha   90.00
_cell.angle_beta   90.00
_cell.angle_gamma   90.00
#
_symmetry.space_group_name_H-M   'P 1'
#
loop_
_entity.id
_entity.type
_entity.pdbx_description
1 polymer ?
#
loop_
_entity_poly.entity_id
_entity_poly.type
_entity_poly.pdbx_seq_one_letter_code
_entity_poly.pdbx_strand_id
1 'polypeptide(L)'
;MVAATAFESAVAATVHPAAVAANRVLLGALVATNFLGQNTPAIAATEFDYVEMWAQDVGAMVGYDAGAGAAAAELMPFGVPPLDLAGLAGQVAAQVSAAATGAVSPALQGALAGVPGW
;
A
#
# COMPACT_ATOMS: atom_id res chain seq x y z
N MET A 1 3.65 -12.37 -14.31
CA MET A 1 5.04 -11.91 -14.55
C MET A 1 5.14 -10.41 -14.85
N VAL A 2 4.06 -9.74 -15.31
CA VAL A 2 4.06 -8.31 -15.69
C VAL A 2 4.61 -7.38 -14.59
N ALA A 3 4.21 -7.59 -13.33
CA ALA A 3 4.72 -6.79 -12.21
C ALA A 3 6.23 -6.95 -11.98
N ALA A 4 6.76 -8.19 -12.07
CA ALA A 4 8.19 -8.45 -11.92
C ALA A 4 9.00 -7.82 -13.07
N THR A 5 8.51 -7.95 -14.31
CA THR A 5 9.16 -7.34 -15.47
C THR A 5 9.15 -5.81 -15.43
N ALA A 6 8.08 -5.19 -14.91
CA ALA A 6 8.00 -3.75 -14.72
C ALA A 6 9.03 -3.28 -13.69
N PHE A 7 9.17 -4.01 -12.57
CA PHE A 7 10.18 -3.72 -11.55
C PHE A 7 11.60 -3.84 -12.09
N GLU A 8 11.93 -4.95 -12.76
CA GLU A 8 13.27 -5.17 -13.31
C GLU A 8 13.64 -4.14 -14.37
N SER A 9 12.69 -3.74 -15.22
CA SER A 9 12.89 -2.68 -16.20
C SER A 9 13.18 -1.33 -15.55
N ALA A 10 12.45 -0.99 -14.48
CA ALA A 10 12.65 0.25 -13.74
C ALA A 10 14.02 0.27 -13.05
N VAL A 11 14.42 -0.84 -12.41
CA VAL A 11 15.75 -0.98 -11.80
C VAL A 11 16.86 -0.84 -12.84
N ALA A 12 16.70 -1.46 -14.01
CA ALA A 12 17.69 -1.37 -15.08
C ALA A 12 17.78 0.03 -15.72
N ALA A 13 16.66 0.77 -15.76
CA ALA A 13 16.60 2.12 -16.30
C ALA A 13 17.04 3.21 -15.30
N THR A 14 16.99 2.93 -13.99
CA THR A 14 17.37 3.89 -12.95
C THR A 14 18.87 4.16 -12.98
N VAL A 15 19.25 5.42 -12.86
CA VAL A 15 20.65 5.85 -12.82
C VAL A 15 21.35 5.27 -11.59
N HIS A 16 22.54 4.73 -11.80
CA HIS A 16 23.32 4.15 -10.71
C HIS A 16 23.72 5.24 -9.68
N PRO A 17 23.54 5.03 -8.37
CA PRO A 17 23.82 6.05 -7.34
C PRO A 17 25.24 6.62 -7.35
N ALA A 18 26.22 5.80 -7.76
CA ALA A 18 27.61 6.25 -7.89
C ALA A 18 27.79 7.34 -8.96
N ALA A 19 27.02 7.34 -10.04
CA ALA A 19 27.07 8.37 -11.08
C ALA A 19 26.54 9.71 -10.54
N VAL A 20 25.41 9.67 -9.82
CA VAL A 20 24.85 10.83 -9.13
C VAL A 20 25.86 11.39 -8.11
N ALA A 21 26.45 10.54 -7.28
CA ALA A 21 27.46 10.95 -6.31
C ALA A 21 28.68 11.61 -6.98
N ALA A 22 29.18 11.04 -8.08
CA ALA A 22 30.31 11.59 -8.83
C ALA A 22 29.99 13.00 -9.38
N ASN A 23 28.79 13.19 -9.94
CA ASN A 23 28.31 14.50 -10.39
C ASN A 23 28.27 15.52 -9.24
N ARG A 24 27.71 15.14 -8.08
CA ARG A 24 27.61 16.04 -6.91
C ARG A 24 28.99 16.41 -6.35
N VAL A 25 29.93 15.47 -6.32
CA VAL A 25 31.32 15.74 -5.92
C VAL A 25 32.01 16.68 -6.90
N LEU A 26 31.85 16.45 -8.21
CA LEU A 26 32.42 17.31 -9.25
C LEU A 26 31.87 18.74 -9.14
N LEU A 27 30.55 18.90 -8.98
CA LEU A 27 29.92 20.20 -8.80
C LEU A 27 30.52 20.94 -7.59
N GLY A 28 30.67 20.25 -6.45
CA GLY A 28 31.30 20.80 -5.26
C GLY A 28 32.74 21.30 -5.51
N ALA A 29 33.55 20.52 -6.23
CA ALA A 29 34.92 20.90 -6.58
C ALA A 29 34.97 22.11 -7.54
N LEU A 30 34.10 22.13 -8.56
CA LEU A 30 34.02 23.24 -9.51
C LEU A 30 33.61 24.54 -8.84
N VAL A 31 32.60 24.49 -7.95
CA VAL A 31 32.15 25.64 -7.16
C VAL A 31 33.25 26.13 -6.22
N ALA A 32 33.89 25.21 -5.49
CA ALA A 32 34.95 25.56 -4.53
C ALA A 32 36.16 26.23 -5.19
N THR A 33 36.38 26.01 -6.49
CA THR A 33 37.50 26.58 -7.25
C THR A 33 37.09 27.73 -8.17
N ASN A 34 35.82 28.17 -8.15
CA ASN A 34 35.29 29.19 -9.07
C ASN A 34 35.59 30.65 -8.65
N PHE A 35 36.76 30.94 -8.10
CA PHE A 35 37.09 32.28 -7.56
C PHE A 35 37.01 33.40 -8.61
N LEU A 36 37.34 33.09 -9.87
CA LEU A 36 37.36 34.04 -10.98
C LEU A 36 36.15 33.87 -11.93
N GLY A 37 35.19 33.00 -11.59
CA GLY A 37 34.03 32.73 -12.45
C GLY A 37 34.32 31.86 -13.69
N GLN A 38 35.56 31.40 -13.89
CA GLN A 38 35.96 30.61 -15.07
C GLN A 38 35.28 29.24 -15.16
N ASN A 39 34.90 28.65 -14.03
CA ASN A 39 34.24 27.34 -14.00
C ASN A 39 32.73 27.42 -14.25
N THR A 40 32.15 28.63 -14.39
CA THR A 40 30.70 28.80 -14.55
C THR A 40 30.10 27.96 -15.69
N PRO A 41 30.71 27.87 -16.89
CA PRO A 41 30.19 26.98 -17.94
C PRO A 41 30.25 25.49 -17.56
N ALA A 42 31.31 25.05 -16.86
CA ALA A 42 31.45 23.66 -16.42
C ALA A 42 30.46 23.31 -15.29
N ILE A 43 30.17 24.26 -14.41
CA ILE A 43 29.11 24.14 -13.38
C ILE A 43 27.76 23.94 -14.07
N ALA A 44 27.41 24.78 -15.04
CA ALA A 44 26.14 24.67 -15.76
C ALA A 44 26.02 23.32 -16.50
N ALA A 45 27.10 22.85 -17.13
CA ALA A 45 27.11 21.52 -17.75
C ALA A 45 26.90 20.40 -16.72
N THR A 46 27.58 20.47 -15.57
CA THR A 46 27.44 19.48 -14.50
C THR A 46 26.01 19.48 -13.91
N GLU A 47 25.39 20.65 -13.76
CA GLU A 47 24.00 20.75 -13.33
C GLU A 47 23.03 20.19 -14.37
N PHE A 48 23.30 20.42 -15.66
CA PHE A 48 22.51 19.86 -16.74
C PHE A 48 22.56 18.33 -16.75
N ASP A 49 23.75 17.73 -16.63
CA ASP A 49 23.92 16.27 -16.51
C ASP A 49 23.12 15.71 -15.32
N TYR A 50 23.06 16.44 -14.20
CA TYR A 50 22.25 16.05 -13.05
C TYR A 50 20.75 16.07 -13.35
N VAL A 51 20.28 17.08 -14.08
CA VAL A 51 18.87 17.17 -14.50
C VAL A 51 18.52 16.07 -15.49
N GLU A 52 19.44 15.68 -16.39
CA GLU A 52 19.23 14.52 -17.27
C GLU A 52 19.09 13.22 -16.47
N MET A 53 19.98 12.99 -15.49
CA MET A 53 19.86 11.83 -14.60
C MET A 53 18.52 11.83 -13.84
N TRP A 54 18.10 12.99 -13.33
CA TRP A 54 16.80 13.15 -12.67
C TRP A 54 15.63 12.82 -13.62
N ALA A 55 15.67 13.34 -14.85
CA ALA A 55 14.63 13.08 -15.84
C ALA A 55 14.55 11.60 -16.23
N GLN A 56 15.70 10.91 -16.34
CA GLN A 56 15.76 9.48 -16.57
C GLN A 56 15.12 8.68 -15.43
N ASP A 57 15.44 9.00 -14.17
CA ASP A 57 14.86 8.33 -13.00
C ASP A 57 13.35 8.56 -12.89
N VAL A 58 12.88 9.78 -13.21
CA VAL A 58 11.45 10.08 -13.31
C VAL A 58 10.81 9.22 -14.41
N GLY A 59 11.43 9.12 -15.59
CA GLY A 59 10.94 8.28 -16.68
C GLY A 59 10.85 6.80 -16.29
N ALA A 60 11.86 6.28 -15.59
CA ALA A 60 11.87 4.91 -15.08
C ALA A 60 10.70 4.64 -14.11
N MET A 61 10.45 5.55 -13.17
CA MET A 61 9.40 5.39 -12.16
C MET A 61 7.99 5.62 -12.72
N VAL A 62 7.82 6.51 -13.71
CA VAL A 62 6.55 6.65 -14.44
C VAL A 62 6.23 5.36 -15.21
N GLY A 63 7.22 4.77 -15.88
CA GLY A 63 7.07 3.47 -16.55
C GLY A 63 6.72 2.35 -15.57
N TYR A 64 7.36 2.33 -14.41
CA TYR A 64 7.05 1.38 -13.34
C TYR A 64 5.61 1.52 -12.83
N ASP A 65 5.18 2.74 -12.50
CA ASP A 65 3.82 3.01 -12.00
C ASP A 65 2.75 2.54 -12.99
N ALA A 66 2.91 2.87 -14.27
CA ALA A 66 2.00 2.42 -15.32
C ALA A 66 1.97 0.89 -15.45
N GLY A 67 3.13 0.23 -15.46
CA GLY A 67 3.23 -1.23 -15.59
C GLY A 67 2.71 -1.99 -14.37
N ALA A 68 3.04 -1.52 -13.17
CA ALA A 68 2.56 -2.09 -11.92
C ALA A 68 1.06 -1.86 -11.74
N GLY A 69 0.56 -0.67 -12.07
CA GLY A 69 -0.86 -0.34 -12.05
C GLY A 69 -1.68 -1.21 -13.02
N ALA A 70 -1.19 -1.43 -14.24
CA ALA A 70 -1.81 -2.35 -15.18
C ALA A 70 -1.87 -3.79 -14.63
N ALA A 71 -0.76 -4.28 -14.05
CA ALA A 71 -0.73 -5.61 -13.44
C ALA A 71 -1.69 -5.74 -12.25
N ALA A 72 -1.84 -4.69 -11.44
CA ALA A 72 -2.78 -4.67 -10.32
C ALA A 72 -4.24 -4.64 -10.80
N ALA A 73 -4.54 -3.97 -11.90
CA ALA A 73 -5.89 -3.90 -12.48
C ALA A 73 -6.42 -5.25 -12.99
N GLU A 74 -5.53 -6.22 -13.27
CA GLU A 74 -5.92 -7.58 -13.64
C GLU A 74 -6.40 -8.43 -12.44
N LEU A 75 -6.17 -7.98 -11.20
CA LEU A 75 -6.55 -8.71 -10.01
C LEU A 75 -8.05 -8.55 -9.74
N MET A 76 -8.78 -9.68 -9.71
CA MET A 76 -10.17 -9.68 -9.27
C MET A 76 -10.27 -9.51 -7.75
N PRO A 77 -11.21 -8.69 -7.26
CA PRO A 77 -11.57 -8.68 -5.85
C PRO A 77 -11.98 -10.07 -5.38
N PHE A 78 -11.67 -10.40 -4.13
CA PHE A 78 -12.14 -11.63 -3.54
C PHE A 78 -13.68 -11.67 -3.51
N GLY A 79 -14.25 -12.80 -3.91
CA GLY A 79 -15.67 -13.04 -3.78
C GLY A 79 -16.10 -13.15 -2.32
N VAL A 80 -17.36 -12.81 -2.05
CA VAL A 80 -17.99 -13.10 -0.76
C VAL A 80 -18.07 -14.62 -0.61
N PRO A 81 -17.61 -15.20 0.52
CA PRO A 81 -17.75 -16.63 0.74
C PRO A 81 -19.23 -17.04 0.71
N PRO A 82 -19.57 -18.22 0.16
CA PRO A 82 -20.96 -18.64 -0.05
C PRO A 82 -21.75 -18.83 1.26
N LEU A 83 -21.08 -18.88 2.41
CA LEU A 83 -21.69 -18.96 3.73
C LEU A 83 -21.25 -17.76 4.57
N ASP A 84 -22.23 -17.03 5.09
CA ASP A 84 -22.01 -16.07 6.16
C ASP A 84 -21.87 -16.82 7.49
N LEU A 85 -20.63 -17.18 7.84
CA LEU A 85 -20.34 -17.85 9.12
C LEU A 85 -20.72 -16.98 10.32
N ALA A 86 -20.65 -15.66 10.21
CA ALA A 86 -21.03 -14.76 11.30
C ALA A 86 -22.55 -14.75 11.50
N GLY A 87 -23.31 -14.69 10.40
CA GLY A 87 -24.76 -14.84 10.40
C GLY A 87 -25.20 -16.21 10.93
N LEU A 88 -24.54 -17.29 10.53
CA LEU A 88 -24.82 -18.64 11.03
C LEU A 88 -24.54 -18.76 12.54
N ALA A 89 -23.43 -18.20 13.02
CA ALA A 89 -23.13 -18.16 14.45
C ALA A 89 -24.20 -17.38 15.24
N GLY A 90 -24.67 -16.25 14.71
CA GLY A 90 -25.76 -15.48 15.29
C GLY A 90 -27.08 -16.25 15.34
N GLN A 91 -27.42 -16.98 14.27
CA GLN A 91 -28.61 -17.85 14.22
C GLN A 91 -28.52 -18.99 15.24
N VAL A 92 -27.36 -19.64 15.37
CA VAL A 92 -27.13 -20.70 16.36
C VAL A 92 -27.26 -20.14 17.78
N ALA A 93 -26.67 -18.97 18.06
CA ALA A 93 -26.80 -18.31 19.37
C ALA A 93 -28.27 -17.92 19.68
N ALA A 94 -29.02 -17.44 18.68
CA ALA A 94 -30.44 -17.15 18.80
C ALA A 94 -31.28 -18.41 19.06
N GLN A 95 -30.97 -19.52 18.39
CA GLN A 95 -31.64 -20.81 18.61
C GLN A 95 -31.33 -21.38 20.00
N VAL A 96 -30.08 -21.28 20.47
CA VAL A 96 -29.69 -21.72 21.82
C VAL A 96 -30.37 -20.87 22.90
N SER A 97 -30.45 -19.55 22.72
CA SER A 97 -31.16 -18.67 23.65
C SER A 97 -32.69 -18.85 23.62
N ALA A 98 -33.27 -19.14 22.46
CA ALA A 98 -34.68 -19.51 22.32
C ALA A 98 -34.98 -20.87 22.97
N ALA A 99 -34.09 -21.86 22.85
CA ALA A 99 -34.20 -23.14 23.53
C ALA A 99 -34.05 -22.97 25.06
N ALA A 100 -33.17 -22.09 25.51
CA ALA A 100 -32.99 -21.76 26.92
C ALA A 100 -34.20 -21.03 27.52
N THR A 101 -34.83 -20.12 26.77
CA THR A 101 -36.07 -19.43 27.20
C THR A 101 -37.31 -20.32 27.10
N GLY A 102 -37.36 -21.24 26.12
CA GLY A 102 -38.40 -22.28 26.03
C GLY A 102 -38.29 -23.38 27.11
N ALA A 103 -37.08 -23.58 27.66
CA ALA A 103 -36.84 -24.44 28.82
C ALA A 103 -37.27 -23.79 30.14
N VAL A 104 -37.55 -22.48 30.16
CA VAL A 104 -38.26 -21.83 31.26
C VAL A 104 -39.72 -22.27 31.17
N SER A 105 -40.03 -23.34 31.90
CA SER A 105 -41.36 -23.96 31.86
C SER A 105 -42.48 -22.91 32.06
N PRO A 106 -43.63 -23.02 31.36
CA PRO A 106 -44.82 -22.22 31.67
C PRO A 106 -45.28 -22.42 33.13
N ALA A 107 -44.82 -23.49 33.79
CA ALA A 107 -45.00 -23.74 35.21
C ALA A 107 -44.25 -22.72 36.12
N LEU A 108 -43.10 -22.18 35.72
CA LEU A 108 -42.39 -21.14 36.48
C LEU A 108 -43.05 -19.76 36.31
N GLN A 109 -43.56 -19.45 35.11
CA GLN A 109 -44.41 -18.27 34.87
C GLN A 109 -45.70 -18.32 35.69
N GLY A 110 -46.33 -19.50 35.79
CA GLY A 110 -47.51 -19.72 36.63
C GLY A 110 -47.22 -19.66 38.13
N ALA A 111 -46.03 -20.11 38.57
CA ALA A 111 -45.62 -20.09 39.97
C ALA A 111 -45.36 -18.66 40.48
N LEU A 112 -44.87 -17.74 39.64
CA LEU A 112 -44.65 -16.34 40.02
C LEU A 112 -45.93 -15.49 39.98
N ALA A 113 -46.92 -15.86 39.16
CA ALA A 113 -48.25 -15.25 39.17
C ALA A 113 -49.13 -15.73 40.35
N GLY A 114 -48.74 -16.85 40.99
CA GLY A 114 -49.48 -17.51 42.05
C GLY A 114 -48.99 -17.23 43.48
N VAL A 115 -48.05 -16.31 43.70
CA VAL A 115 -47.63 -15.89 45.04
C VAL A 115 -48.17 -14.49 45.36
N PRO A 116 -49.36 -14.37 45.97
CA PRO A 116 -49.77 -13.15 46.63
C PRO A 116 -48.88 -12.90 47.86
N GLY A 117 -48.18 -11.77 47.86
CA GLY A 117 -47.73 -11.11 49.08
C GLY A 117 -48.77 -10.09 49.53
N TRP A 118 -49.07 -10.13 50.83
CA TRP A 118 -49.95 -9.25 51.63
C TRP A 118 -51.46 -9.41 51.42
#